data_AF-A0A8J4Q490-F1
#
_entry.id   AF-A0A8J4Q490-F1
#
_cell.length_a   1.000
_cell.length_b   1.000
_cell.length_c   1.000
_cell.angle_alpha   90.00
_cell.angle_beta   90.00
_cell.angle_gamma   90.00
#
_symmetry.space_group_name_H-M   'P 1'
#
loop_
_entity.id
_entity.type
_entity.pdbx_description
1 polymer ?
#
loop_
_entity_poly.entity_id
_entity_poly.type
_entity_poly.pdbx_seq_one_letter_code
_entity_poly.pdbx_strand_id
1 'polypeptide(L)' 'MTRGKQKIEDQKRAQEKNAPKKGSQIESRAAAFKLKCHICLAYIINESQVAQHYENKHAGKPVTPLKTDA' A
#
# COMPACT_ATOMS: atom_id res chain seq x y z
N MET A 1 -48.14 4.28 -0.63
CA MET A 1 -47.11 3.23 -0.84
C MET A 1 -45.70 3.79 -1.09
N THR A 2 -45.37 5.00 -0.63
CA THR A 2 -44.10 5.71 -0.96
C THR A 2 -43.00 5.50 0.09
N ARG A 3 -43.38 5.25 1.34
CA ARG A 3 -42.45 5.12 2.50
C ARG A 3 -41.70 3.79 2.53
N GLY A 4 -42.25 2.74 1.92
CA GLY A 4 -41.61 1.42 1.86
C GLY A 4 -40.42 1.37 0.91
N LYS A 5 -40.49 2.10 -0.20
CA LYS A 5 -39.39 2.18 -1.19
C LYS A 5 -38.17 2.89 -0.60
N GLN A 6 -38.40 3.99 0.12
CA GLN A 6 -37.33 4.73 0.81
C GLN A 6 -36.55 3.82 1.79
N LYS A 7 -37.28 3.03 2.61
CA LYS A 7 -36.64 2.11 3.56
C LYS A 7 -35.76 1.05 2.88
N ILE A 8 -36.16 0.56 1.71
CA ILE A 8 -35.40 -0.47 0.99
C ILE A 8 -34.14 0.16 0.36
N GLU A 9 -34.24 1.37 -0.17
CA GLU A 9 -33.09 2.11 -0.70
C GLU A 9 -32.08 2.49 0.40
N ASP A 10 -32.56 2.91 1.56
CA ASP A 10 -31.73 3.23 2.72
C ASP A 10 -30.99 1.98 3.23
N GLN A 11 -31.67 0.83 3.29
CA GLN A 11 -31.06 -0.45 3.67
C GLN A 11 -30.00 -0.89 2.66
N LYS A 12 -30.26 -0.78 1.35
CA LYS A 12 -29.26 -1.09 0.31
C LYS A 12 -28.02 -0.21 0.43
N ARG A 13 -28.20 1.10 0.57
CA ARG A 13 -27.09 2.06 0.71
C ARG A 13 -26.28 1.82 1.99
N ALA A 14 -26.92 1.40 3.08
CA ALA A 14 -26.23 1.04 4.32
C ALA A 14 -25.42 -0.27 4.18
N GLN A 15 -25.96 -1.25 3.46
CA GLN A 15 -25.26 -2.50 3.15
C GLN A 15 -24.08 -2.28 2.20
N GLU A 16 -24.19 -1.39 1.21
CA GLU A 16 -23.08 -1.05 0.31
C GLU A 16 -21.92 -0.34 1.03
N LYS A 17 -22.23 0.54 1.99
CA LYS A 17 -21.20 1.24 2.78
C LYS A 17 -20.49 0.35 3.79
N ASN A 18 -21.22 -0.61 4.37
CA ASN A 18 -20.68 -1.58 5.32
C ASN A 18 -20.27 -2.90 4.67
N ALA A 19 -20.32 -3.00 3.34
CA ALA A 19 -19.80 -4.14 2.63
C ALA A 19 -18.30 -4.21 2.96
N PRO A 20 -17.81 -5.31 3.56
CA PRO A 20 -16.38 -5.49 3.79
C PRO A 20 -15.70 -5.33 2.44
N LYS A 21 -14.78 -4.36 2.32
CA LYS A 21 -14.00 -4.16 1.09
C LYS A 21 -13.40 -5.52 0.74
N LYS A 22 -13.80 -6.06 -0.42
CA LYS A 22 -13.41 -7.41 -0.86
C LYS A 22 -11.88 -7.47 -0.90
N GLY A 23 -11.30 -8.36 -0.09
CA GLY A 23 -9.89 -8.72 -0.15
C GLY A 23 -9.00 -8.04 0.89
N SER A 24 -8.07 -8.83 1.45
CA SER A 24 -6.97 -8.28 2.25
C SER A 24 -6.05 -7.47 1.33
N GLN A 25 -5.70 -6.26 1.71
CA GLN A 25 -4.76 -5.41 0.96
C GLN A 25 -3.30 -5.91 1.05
N ILE A 26 -3.08 -7.13 1.53
CA ILE A 26 -1.75 -7.70 1.81
C ILE A 26 -0.97 -7.89 0.51
N GLU A 27 -1.64 -8.39 -0.55
CA GLU A 27 -1.01 -8.57 -1.87
C GLU A 27 -0.59 -7.23 -2.49
N SER A 28 -1.45 -6.21 -2.39
CA SER A 28 -1.12 -4.86 -2.88
C SER A 28 0.04 -4.22 -2.11
N ARG A 29 0.20 -4.56 -0.82
CA ARG A 29 1.32 -4.11 0.00
C ARG A 29 2.62 -4.81 -0.37
N ALA A 30 2.60 -6.12 -0.62
CA ALA A 30 3.77 -6.87 -1.07
C ALA A 30 4.29 -6.34 -2.43
N ALA A 31 3.37 -6.04 -3.36
CA ALA A 31 3.72 -5.44 -4.65
C ALA A 31 4.33 -4.02 -4.54
N ALA A 32 4.15 -3.31 -3.43
CA ALA A 32 4.76 -2.00 -3.21
C ALA A 32 6.22 -2.08 -2.76
N PHE A 33 6.68 -3.22 -2.22
CA PHE A 33 8.02 -3.39 -1.66
C PHE A 33 9.02 -3.99 -2.65
N LYS A 34 9.20 -3.33 -3.80
CA LYS A 34 10.08 -3.79 -4.89
C LYS A 34 11.55 -3.39 -4.77
N LEU A 35 11.86 -2.45 -3.88
CA LEU A 35 13.22 -1.95 -3.69
C LEU A 35 13.73 -2.42 -2.34
N LYS A 36 14.92 -3.04 -2.33
CA LYS A 36 15.55 -3.52 -1.11
C LYS A 36 16.92 -2.86 -0.93
N CYS A 37 17.19 -2.36 0.26
CA CYS A 37 18.53 -1.87 0.62
C CYS A 37 19.48 -3.07 0.81
N HIS A 38 20.64 -3.06 0.16
CA HIS A 38 21.62 -4.14 0.28
C HIS A 38 22.43 -4.09 1.60
N ILE A 39 22.40 -2.96 2.29
CA ILE A 39 23.18 -2.73 3.52
C ILE A 39 22.39 -3.21 4.75
N CYS A 40 21.14 -2.77 4.87
CA CYS A 40 20.29 -3.06 6.04
C CYS A 40 19.07 -3.93 5.72
N LEU A 41 18.88 -4.35 4.46
CA LEU A 41 17.77 -5.19 4.00
C LEU A 41 16.38 -4.55 4.18
N ALA A 42 16.31 -3.26 4.47
CA ALA A 42 15.06 -2.51 4.55
C ALA A 42 14.37 -2.44 3.19
N TYR A 43 13.06 -2.64 3.18
CA TYR A 43 12.24 -2.45 2.00
C TYR A 43 11.89 -0.97 1.83
N ILE A 44 12.11 -0.46 0.64
CA ILE A 44 11.84 0.91 0.23
C ILE A 44 10.71 0.86 -0.81
N ILE A 45 9.72 1.74 -0.65
CA ILE A 45 8.52 1.71 -1.50
C ILE A 45 8.72 2.54 -2.77
N ASN A 46 9.38 3.69 -2.64
CA ASN A 46 9.55 4.66 -3.72
C ASN A 46 11.02 4.87 -4.05
N GLU A 47 11.37 5.01 -5.32
CA GLU A 47 12.74 5.30 -5.76
C GLU A 47 13.26 6.64 -5.19
N SER A 48 12.38 7.63 -5.04
CA SER A 48 12.72 8.93 -4.42
C SER A 48 13.13 8.83 -2.95
N GLN A 49 12.62 7.81 -2.23
CA GLN A 49 12.98 7.57 -0.83
C GLN A 49 14.30 6.81 -0.70
N VAL A 50 14.85 6.27 -1.79
CA VAL A 50 16.14 5.58 -1.76
C VAL A 50 17.24 6.57 -1.41
N ALA A 51 17.35 7.71 -2.10
CA ALA A 51 18.37 8.71 -1.78
C ALA A 51 18.30 9.16 -0.30
N GLN A 52 17.10 9.50 0.17
CA GLN A 52 16.86 9.89 1.56
C GLN A 52 17.19 8.78 2.56
N HIS A 53 16.92 7.51 2.24
CA HIS A 53 17.26 6.38 3.09
C HIS A 53 18.77 6.24 3.25
N TYR A 54 19.51 6.31 2.14
CA TYR A 54 20.96 6.17 2.16
C TYR A 54 21.65 7.36 2.83
N GLU A 55 21.20 8.59 2.59
CA GLU A 55 21.76 9.78 3.24
C GLU A 55 21.61 9.74 4.76
N ASN A 56 20.44 9.31 5.27
CA ASN A 56 20.15 9.31 6.70
C ASN A 56 20.67 8.06 7.45
N LYS A 57 20.71 6.90 6.79
CA LYS A 57 21.10 5.62 7.43
C LYS A 57 22.48 5.12 7.03
N HIS A 58 22.99 5.54 5.87
CA HIS A 58 24.20 4.99 5.24
C HIS A 58 25.07 6.12 4.65
N ALA A 59 25.32 7.16 5.45
CA ALA A 59 26.17 8.28 5.05
C ALA A 59 27.53 7.77 4.50
N GLY A 60 27.88 8.21 3.28
CA GLY A 60 29.16 7.90 2.64
C GLY A 60 29.22 6.61 1.81
N LYS A 61 28.13 5.86 1.66
CA LYS A 61 28.08 4.64 0.81
C LYS A 61 27.33 4.90 -0.50
N PRO A 62 27.77 4.35 -1.64
CA PRO A 62 27.11 4.58 -2.93
C PRO A 62 25.71 3.96 -2.98
N VAL A 63 24.74 4.74 -3.47
CA VAL A 63 23.34 4.34 -3.64
C VAL A 63 23.24 3.29 -4.75
N THR A 64 23.21 2.02 -4.37
CA THR A 64 22.93 0.91 -5.28
C THR A 64 21.70 0.16 -4.81
N PRO A 65 20.49 0.58 -5.23
CA PRO A 65 19.28 -0.18 -4.94
C PRO A 65 19.29 -1.48 -5.76
N LEU A 66 19.16 -2.63 -5.09
CA LEU A 66 18.86 -3.89 -5.76
C LEU A 66 17.37 -3.89 -6.06
N LYS A 67 17.02 -3.87 -7.35
CA LYS A 67 15.65 -4.14 -7.80
C LYS A 67 15.39 -5.61 -7.55
N THR A 68 14.47 -5.93 -6.65
CA THR A 68 14.04 -7.31 -6.46
C THR A 68 12.93 -7.58 -7.48
N ASP A 69 13.33 -7.92 -8.70
CA ASP A 69 12.42 -8.40 -9.75
C ASP A 69 12.14 -9.90 -9.49
N ALA A 70 11.08 -10.19 -8.76
CA ALA A 70 10.50 -11.53 -8.62
C ALA A 70 8.98 -11.41 -8.45
#